data_AF-A0A966G0Y6-F1
#
_entry.id   AF-A0A966G0Y6-F1
#
_cell.length_a   1.000
_cell.length_b   1.000
_cell.length_c   1.000
_cell.angle_alpha   90.00
_cell.angle_beta   90.00
_cell.angle_gamma   90.00
#
_symmetry.space_group_name_H-M   'P 1'
#
loop_
_entity.id
_entity.type
_entity.pdbx_description
1 polymer ?
#
loop_
_entity_poly.entity_id
_entity_poly.type
_entity_poly.pdbx_seq_one_letter_code
_entity_poly.pdbx_strand_id
1 'polypeptide(L)' 'MFDNICKFIAENFSDDLATWLLGSPLSLTVLDPTELQ' A
#
# COMPACT_ATOMS: atom_id res chain seq x y z
N MET A 1 8.66 16.02 -3.33
CA MET A 1 7.35 16.65 -3.28
C MET A 1 6.42 15.80 -4.11
N PHE A 2 5.83 14.79 -3.48
CA PHE A 2 4.97 13.77 -4.10
C PHE A 2 3.61 13.88 -3.43
N ASP A 3 2.96 15.03 -3.61
CA ASP A 3 2.10 15.49 -2.50
C ASP A 3 0.67 14.96 -2.58
N ASN A 4 0.04 14.96 -3.76
CA ASN A 4 -1.38 14.64 -3.84
C ASN A 4 -1.68 13.49 -4.79
N ILE A 5 -0.99 13.43 -5.93
CA ILE A 5 -1.21 12.37 -6.92
C ILE A 5 -0.68 11.04 -6.40
N CYS A 6 0.53 11.00 -5.85
CA CYS A 6 1.06 9.76 -5.28
C CYS A 6 0.26 9.27 -4.08
N LYS A 7 -0.27 10.20 -3.27
CA LYS A 7 -1.18 9.85 -2.17
C LYS A 7 -2.48 9.25 -2.70
N PHE A 8 -3.11 9.90 -3.69
CA PHE A 8 -4.32 9.40 -4.33
C PHE A 8 -4.12 8.01 -4.94
N ILE A 9 -3.00 7.79 -5.63
CA ILE A 9 -2.71 6.49 -6.24
C ILE A 9 -2.44 5.44 -5.17
N ALA A 10 -1.67 5.76 -4.13
CA ALA A 10 -1.40 4.85 -3.03
C ALA A 10 -2.66 4.47 -2.23
N GLU A 11 -3.65 5.35 -2.14
CA GLU A 11 -4.93 5.07 -1.45
C GLU A 11 -5.92 4.31 -2.36
N ASN A 12 -6.03 4.68 -3.64
CA ASN A 12 -7.06 4.11 -4.53
C ASN A 12 -6.60 2.86 -5.28
N PHE A 13 -5.29 2.71 -5.50
CA PHE A 13 -4.69 1.63 -6.28
C PHE A 13 -3.65 0.87 -5.46
N SER A 14 -3.79 0.88 -4.13
CA SER A 14 -2.86 0.24 -3.20
C SER A 14 -2.66 -1.25 -3.49
N ASP A 15 -3.75 -1.98 -3.72
CA ASP A 15 -3.72 -3.43 -4.00
C ASP A 15 -3.14 -3.74 -5.39
N ASP A 16 -3.52 -2.97 -6.41
CA ASP A 16 -2.96 -3.09 -7.76
C ASP A 16 -1.47 -2.75 -7.78
N LEU A 17 -1.04 -1.73 -7.05
CA LEU A 17 0.37 -1.38 -6.88
C LEU A 17 1.14 -2.48 -6.16
N ALA A 18 0.62 -3.01 -5.06
CA ALA A 18 1.25 -4.11 -4.34
C ALA A 18 1.37 -5.35 -5.23
N THR A 19 0.34 -5.64 -6.03
CA THR A 19 0.32 -6.73 -7.00
C THR A 19 1.33 -6.53 -8.12
N TRP A 20 1.43 -5.34 -8.68
CA TRP A 20 2.40 -5.01 -9.73
C TRP A 20 3.84 -5.05 -9.21
N LEU A 21 4.06 -4.55 -7.98
CA LEU A 21 5.39 -4.46 -7.38
C LEU A 21 5.93 -5.82 -6.93
N LEU A 22 5.07 -6.67 -6.36
CA LEU A 22 5.44 -7.96 -5.77
C LEU A 22 5.09 -9.16 -6.67
N GLY A 23 4.39 -8.93 -7.78
CA GLY A 23 3.95 -9.95 -8.72
C GLY A 23 2.85 -10.89 -8.19
N SER A 24 2.30 -10.61 -7.00
CA SER A 24 1.28 -11.42 -6.33
C SER A 24 0.28 -10.52 -5.63
N PRO A 25 -1.03 -10.84 -5.65
CA PRO A 25 -2.03 -10.06 -4.94
C PRO A 25 -1.73 -10.09 -3.44
N LEU A 26 -1.29 -8.95 -2.93
CA LEU A 26 -1.01 -8.75 -1.51
C LEU A 26 -2.06 -7.81 -0.96
N SER A 27 -2.96 -8.35 -0.14
CA SER A 27 -3.81 -7.51 0.71
C SER A 27 -2.87 -6.75 1.64
N LEU A 28 -2.82 -5.43 1.50
CA LEU A 28 -2.00 -4.60 2.37
C LEU A 28 -2.59 -4.69 3.79
N THR A 29 -2.00 -5.55 4.61
CA THR A 29 -2.33 -5.64 6.02
C THR A 29 -1.69 -4.43 6.69
N VAL A 30 -2.53 -3.52 7.17
CA VAL A 30 -2.08 -2.42 8.03
C VAL A 30 -1.51 -3.08 9.28
N LEU A 31 -0.19 -3.01 9.44
CA LEU A 31 0.46 -3.48 10.65
C LEU A 31 0.13 -2.49 11.76
N ASP A 32 -0.78 -2.86 12.65
CA ASP A 32 -1.02 -2.08 13.84
C ASP A 32 0.24 -2.08 14.71
N PRO A 33 0.62 -0.94 15.31
CA PRO A 33 1.87 -0.79 16.08
C PRO A 33 1.95 -1.70 17.31
N THR A 34 0.88 -2.43 17.63
CA THR A 34 0.79 -3.40 18.72
C THR A 34 1.40 -4.76 18.37
N GLU A 35 1.60 -5.06 17.08
CA GLU A 35 2.19 -6.32 16.60
C GLU A 35 3.73 -6.36 16.72
N LEU A 36 4.37 -5.25 17.14
CA LEU A 36 5.81 -5.14 17.45
C LEU A 36 6.08 -5.27 18.96
N GLN A 37 5.38 -6.17 19.66
CA GLN A 37 5.70 -6.54 21.04
C GLN A 37 6.66 -7.72 21.13
#